data_AF-A0A1G1YKS1-F1
#
_entry.id   AF-A0A1G1YKS1-F1
#
_cell.length_a   1.000
_cell.length_b   1.000
_cell.length_c   1.000
_cell.angle_alpha   90.00
_cell.angle_beta   90.00
_cell.angle_gamma   90.00
#
_symmetry.space_group_name_H-M   'P 1'
#
loop_
_entity.id
_entity.type
_entity.pdbx_description
1 polymer ?
#
loop_
_entity_poly.entity_id
_entity_poly.type
_entity_poly.pdbx_seq_one_letter_code
_entity_poly.pdbx_strand_id
1 'polypeptide(L)'
;MPVLTAFGYKVVAFPSVILSSTTDIDRDPVALDTTEWMHKVVARWKEQHMTFDAIYTGWLGDPRQIALLVNLCEQSQHEKITIFVDPVLGDDGALYPGQEELVKVINGLVGIAHVITPNPTETALLLGKQPRDCGVEEDGTVTVNNVYELLNALTLVYPRVLPIIKSVVSGNRIGVCVRFTSDNTTGVKKPITKMILGTRTTAPSVGGTGDLFASLLIGRWLKYINSQSNQYDKATMIKSVVKTISEVMITIQRGKIKDLPFRDLLHCT
;
A
#
# COMPACT_ATOMS: atom_id res chain seq x y z
N MET A 1 -1.28 3.44 12.55
CA MET A 1 -1.49 2.81 13.89
C MET A 1 -2.88 3.06 14.48
N PRO A 2 -3.42 4.30 14.63
CA PRO A 2 -4.72 4.53 15.28
C PRO A 2 -5.89 3.80 14.61
N VAL A 3 -5.93 3.82 13.28
CA VAL A 3 -6.96 3.15 12.47
C VAL A 3 -7.02 1.66 12.76
N LEU A 4 -5.89 0.95 12.66
CA LEU A 4 -5.82 -0.50 12.92
C LEU A 4 -6.14 -0.86 14.38
N THR A 5 -5.73 -0.03 15.33
CA THR A 5 -6.08 -0.21 16.74
C THR A 5 -7.59 -0.07 16.95
N ALA A 6 -8.22 0.88 16.26
CA ALA A 6 -9.66 1.09 16.33
C ALA A 6 -10.44 -0.08 15.67
N PHE A 7 -9.87 -0.78 14.68
CA PHE A 7 -10.39 -2.06 14.20
C PHE A 7 -10.27 -3.21 15.21
N GLY A 8 -9.60 -3.00 16.35
CA GLY A 8 -9.42 -4.00 17.41
C GLY A 8 -8.12 -4.82 17.29
N TYR A 9 -7.21 -4.46 16.38
CA TYR A 9 -5.95 -5.19 16.23
C TYR A 9 -4.87 -4.70 17.21
N LYS A 10 -4.05 -5.63 17.68
CA LYS A 10 -2.79 -5.31 18.36
C LYS A 10 -1.77 -4.89 17.31
N VAL A 11 -1.43 -3.60 17.29
CA VAL A 11 -0.45 -3.06 16.34
C VAL A 11 0.92 -3.01 17.00
N VAL A 12 1.92 -3.61 16.35
CA VAL A 12 3.32 -3.48 16.73
C VAL A 12 3.96 -2.47 15.78
N ALA A 13 4.41 -1.33 16.31
CA ALA A 13 5.11 -0.33 15.51
C ALA A 13 6.57 -0.76 15.32
N PHE A 14 7.03 -0.73 14.08
CA PHE A 14 8.42 -1.00 13.72
C PHE A 14 8.97 0.21 12.93
N PRO A 15 9.38 1.29 13.63
CA PRO A 15 9.79 2.52 12.97
C PRO A 15 11.02 2.27 12.10
N SER A 16 10.97 2.76 10.86
CA SER A 16 12.08 2.79 9.90
C SER A 16 12.91 4.07 10.02
N VAL A 17 12.25 5.18 10.40
CA VAL A 17 12.86 6.47 10.70
C VAL A 17 12.03 7.17 11.77
N ILE A 18 12.67 8.06 12.52
CA ILE A 18 11.99 9.06 13.34
C ILE A 18 12.32 10.43 12.77
N LEU A 19 11.29 11.18 12.37
CA LEU A 19 11.40 12.52 11.80
C LEU A 19 10.85 13.56 12.78
N SER A 20 11.43 14.76 12.79
CA SER A 20 10.90 15.91 13.55
C SER A 20 9.53 16.38 13.03
N SER A 21 9.31 16.23 11.72
CA SER A 21 8.13 16.67 10.99
C SER A 21 8.01 15.85 9.70
N THR A 22 6.85 15.91 9.06
CA THR A 22 6.65 15.30 7.75
C THR A 22 7.34 16.15 6.66
N THR A 23 7.73 15.51 5.57
CA THR A 23 8.51 16.13 4.47
C THR A 23 7.72 17.16 3.65
N ASP A 24 6.39 17.19 3.80
CA ASP A 24 5.51 18.22 3.25
C ASP A 24 5.52 19.52 4.08
N ILE A 25 5.88 19.44 5.36
CA ILE A 25 5.98 20.61 6.26
C ILE A 25 7.40 21.17 6.26
N ASP A 26 8.40 20.29 6.34
CA ASP A 26 9.81 20.64 6.35
C ASP A 26 10.52 19.88 5.24
N ARG A 27 11.26 20.59 4.38
CA ARG A 27 12.01 19.95 3.29
C ARG A 27 13.29 19.28 3.75
N ASP A 28 13.74 19.55 4.98
CA ASP A 28 14.94 18.98 5.59
C ASP A 28 14.69 18.63 7.07
N PRO A 29 13.73 17.74 7.37
CA PRO A 29 13.42 17.38 8.75
C PRO A 29 14.58 16.62 9.38
N VAL A 30 14.81 16.85 10.67
CA VAL A 30 15.82 16.09 11.42
C VAL A 30 15.39 14.62 11.45
N ALA A 31 16.22 13.76 10.88
CA ALA A 31 15.97 12.34 10.75
C ALA A 31 16.91 11.52 11.63
N LEU A 32 16.32 10.62 12.43
CA LEU A 32 17.04 9.55 13.11
C LEU A 32 16.86 8.26 12.32
N ASP A 33 17.94 7.79 11.70
CA ASP A 33 18.02 6.44 11.12
C ASP A 33 17.93 5.39 12.24
N THR A 34 17.02 4.42 12.06
CA THR A 34 16.78 3.35 13.03
C THR A 34 17.27 1.98 12.55
N THR A 35 17.97 1.90 11.42
CA THR A 35 18.37 0.64 10.76
C THR A 35 19.08 -0.33 11.71
N GLU A 36 20.09 0.12 12.46
CA GLU A 36 20.81 -0.72 13.42
C GLU A 36 19.93 -1.19 14.58
N TRP A 37 18.99 -0.35 15.01
CA TRP A 37 18.01 -0.71 16.03
C TRP A 37 17.02 -1.75 15.49
N MET A 38 16.57 -1.60 14.24
CA MET A 38 15.68 -2.56 13.57
C MET A 38 16.28 -3.97 13.54
N HIS A 39 17.57 -4.10 13.22
CA HIS A 39 18.27 -5.38 13.24
C HIS A 39 18.23 -6.04 14.64
N LYS A 40 18.45 -5.27 15.70
CA LYS A 40 18.39 -5.77 17.09
C LYS A 40 16.98 -6.21 17.48
N VAL A 41 15.96 -5.47 17.07
CA VAL A 41 14.55 -5.81 17.32
C VAL A 41 14.17 -7.11 16.63
N VAL A 42 14.50 -7.27 15.34
CA VAL A 42 14.19 -8.49 14.60
C VAL A 42 14.92 -9.70 15.19
N ALA A 43 16.17 -9.56 15.63
CA ALA A 43 16.87 -10.63 16.35
C ALA A 43 16.11 -11.04 17.63
N ARG A 44 15.64 -10.06 18.41
CA ARG A 44 14.86 -10.32 19.64
C ARG A 44 13.50 -10.96 19.34
N TRP A 45 12.80 -10.53 18.30
CA TRP A 45 11.51 -11.12 17.90
C TRP A 45 11.65 -12.59 17.52
N LYS A 46 12.76 -12.97 16.88
CA LYS A 46 13.07 -14.38 16.58
C LYS A 46 13.29 -15.19 17.84
N GLU A 47 14.07 -14.70 18.80
CA GLU A 47 14.27 -15.35 20.10
C GLU A 47 12.95 -15.54 20.87
N GLN A 48 12.00 -14.62 20.69
CA GLN A 48 10.69 -14.64 21.36
C GLN A 48 9.62 -15.42 20.58
N HIS A 49 9.95 -15.96 19.40
CA HIS A 49 9.00 -16.60 18.49
C HIS A 49 7.75 -15.72 18.24
N MET A 50 7.98 -14.43 18.02
CA MET A 50 6.88 -13.51 17.69
C MET A 50 6.31 -13.82 16.31
N THR A 51 4.99 -14.00 16.26
CA THR A 51 4.23 -14.29 15.04
C THR A 51 3.32 -13.11 14.69
N PHE A 52 3.00 -12.95 13.40
CA PHE A 52 2.14 -11.87 12.92
C PHE A 52 1.10 -12.37 11.93
N ASP A 53 -0.15 -11.92 12.05
CA ASP A 53 -1.21 -12.19 11.07
C ASP A 53 -1.01 -11.36 9.78
N ALA A 54 -0.38 -10.20 9.91
CA ALA A 54 -0.02 -9.35 8.77
C ALA A 54 1.23 -8.50 9.04
N ILE A 55 1.97 -8.23 7.98
CA ILE A 55 3.03 -7.22 7.94
C ILE A 55 2.60 -6.13 6.95
N TYR A 56 2.80 -4.87 7.33
CA TYR A 56 2.61 -3.71 6.48
C TYR A 56 3.89 -2.88 6.46
N THR A 57 4.40 -2.59 5.27
CA THR A 57 5.54 -1.69 5.07
C THR A 57 5.09 -0.42 4.38
N GLY A 58 5.56 0.73 4.88
CA GLY A 58 5.39 2.04 4.24
C GLY A 58 6.75 2.65 3.92
N TRP A 59 6.96 3.91 4.30
CA TRP A 59 8.22 4.63 4.08
C TRP A 59 9.43 3.89 4.67
N LEU A 60 10.48 3.74 3.87
CA LEU A 60 11.78 3.19 4.24
C LEU A 60 12.87 4.18 3.82
N GLY A 61 13.94 4.28 4.61
CA GLY A 61 14.99 5.27 4.41
C GLY A 61 16.33 4.70 3.97
N ASP A 62 16.54 3.39 4.18
CA ASP A 62 17.83 2.75 3.94
C ASP A 62 17.62 1.38 3.26
N PRO A 63 18.34 1.06 2.17
CA PRO A 63 18.27 -0.24 1.49
C PRO A 63 18.47 -1.47 2.39
N ARG A 64 19.23 -1.35 3.48
CA ARG A 64 19.44 -2.41 4.48
C ARG A 64 18.14 -2.73 5.22
N GLN A 65 17.23 -1.77 5.39
CA GLN A 65 15.90 -1.99 5.96
C GLN A 65 15.06 -2.89 5.05
N ILE A 66 15.15 -2.70 3.72
CA ILE A 66 14.47 -3.56 2.74
C ILE A 66 15.00 -4.99 2.85
N ALA A 67 16.32 -5.18 2.88
CA ALA A 67 16.93 -6.50 3.04
C ALA A 67 16.51 -7.18 4.35
N LEU A 68 16.44 -6.44 5.46
CA LEU A 68 15.97 -6.95 6.74
C LEU A 68 14.50 -7.39 6.68
N LEU A 69 13.63 -6.57 6.06
CA LEU A 69 12.20 -6.85 5.93
C LEU A 69 11.91 -8.03 5.00
N VAL A 70 12.66 -8.17 3.90
CA VAL A 70 12.60 -9.35 3.02
C VAL A 70 12.86 -10.62 3.83
N ASN A 71 13.98 -10.64 4.57
CA ASN A 71 14.34 -11.79 5.41
C ASN A 71 13.29 -12.08 6.49
N LEU A 72 12.73 -11.04 7.13
CA LEU A 72 11.66 -11.20 8.13
C LEU A 72 10.41 -11.83 7.51
N CYS A 73 9.97 -11.31 6.37
CA CYS A 73 8.78 -11.77 5.67
C CYS A 73 8.93 -13.21 5.16
N GLU A 74 10.04 -13.55 4.51
CA GLU A 74 10.32 -14.91 4.02
C GLU A 74 10.31 -15.94 5.14
N GLN A 75 10.90 -15.61 6.29
CA GLN A 75 10.88 -16.50 7.47
C GLN A 75 9.47 -16.68 8.06
N SER A 76 8.58 -15.72 7.80
CA SER A 76 7.20 -15.75 8.28
C SER A 76 6.24 -16.43 7.30
N GLN A 77 6.67 -16.78 6.08
CA GLN A 77 5.80 -17.34 5.03
C GLN A 77 5.20 -18.73 5.36
N HIS A 78 5.75 -19.43 6.35
CA HIS A 78 5.18 -20.69 6.84
C HIS A 78 3.96 -20.47 7.76
N GLU A 79 3.76 -19.23 8.22
CA GLU A 79 2.62 -18.79 8.99
C GLU A 79 1.57 -18.21 8.02
N LYS A 80 0.27 -18.24 8.38
CA LYS A 80 -0.81 -17.69 7.53
C LYS A 80 -0.79 -16.15 7.50
N ILE A 81 0.35 -15.56 7.16
CA ILE A 81 0.60 -14.13 7.17
C ILE A 81 0.21 -13.48 5.83
N THR A 82 -0.38 -12.28 5.89
CA THR A 82 -0.56 -11.44 4.69
C THR A 82 0.44 -10.29 4.69
N ILE A 83 1.16 -10.11 3.59
CA ILE A 83 2.20 -9.09 3.43
C ILE A 83 1.65 -7.97 2.55
N PHE A 84 1.57 -6.76 3.11
CA PHE A 84 1.17 -5.53 2.43
C PHE A 84 2.37 -4.61 2.27
N VAL A 85 2.57 -4.10 1.06
CA VAL A 85 3.67 -3.17 0.76
C VAL A 85 3.09 -1.91 0.12
N ASP A 86 3.20 -0.77 0.80
CA ASP A 86 3.09 0.54 0.14
C ASP A 86 4.51 0.95 -0.27
N PRO A 87 4.85 0.90 -1.58
CA PRO A 87 6.20 1.15 -2.06
C PRO A 87 6.44 2.65 -2.13
N VAL A 88 6.52 3.30 -0.97
CA VAL A 88 6.66 4.76 -0.82
C VAL A 88 7.98 5.23 -1.42
N LEU A 89 7.95 5.53 -2.72
CA LEU A 89 9.11 5.91 -3.52
C LEU A 89 9.01 7.35 -4.03
N GLY A 90 7.80 7.86 -4.25
CA GLY A 90 7.65 9.17 -4.88
C GLY A 90 6.20 9.51 -5.16
N ASP A 91 5.95 10.76 -5.51
CA ASP A 91 4.62 11.27 -5.85
C ASP A 91 4.76 12.39 -6.89
N ASP A 92 3.64 12.88 -7.43
CA ASP A 92 3.62 14.03 -8.35
C ASP A 92 4.58 13.88 -9.56
N GLY A 93 4.72 12.64 -10.04
CA GLY A 93 5.57 12.31 -11.19
C GLY A 93 7.08 12.25 -10.91
N ALA A 94 7.51 12.34 -9.65
CA ALA A 94 8.93 12.34 -9.26
C ALA A 94 9.26 11.37 -8.11
N LEU A 95 10.48 10.81 -8.16
CA LEU A 95 11.10 10.07 -7.05
C LEU A 95 11.39 11.03 -5.89
N TYR A 96 11.17 10.59 -4.64
CA TYR A 96 11.58 11.37 -3.48
C TYR A 96 13.11 11.47 -3.39
N PRO A 97 13.66 12.64 -3.01
CA PRO A 97 15.11 12.81 -2.86
C PRO A 97 15.72 11.77 -1.91
N GLY A 98 16.86 11.18 -2.30
CA GLY A 98 17.59 10.22 -1.49
C GLY A 98 17.05 8.78 -1.54
N GLN A 99 16.08 8.50 -2.41
CA GLN A 99 15.49 7.16 -2.58
C GLN A 99 15.99 6.41 -3.82
N GLU A 100 17.02 6.91 -4.51
CA GLU A 100 17.59 6.31 -5.73
C GLU A 100 18.09 4.88 -5.49
N GLU A 101 18.72 4.64 -4.34
CA GLU A 101 19.19 3.30 -3.97
C GLU A 101 18.03 2.38 -3.56
N LEU A 102 16.93 2.91 -3.01
CA LEU A 102 15.76 2.11 -2.63
C LEU A 102 15.08 1.52 -3.87
N VAL A 103 14.95 2.30 -4.95
CA VAL A 103 14.36 1.82 -6.23
C VAL A 103 15.06 0.57 -6.76
N LYS A 104 16.37 0.44 -6.52
CA LYS A 104 17.16 -0.72 -6.99
C LYS A 104 16.85 -2.01 -6.23
N VAL A 105 16.41 -1.90 -4.96
CA VAL A 105 16.24 -3.06 -4.07
C VAL A 105 14.78 -3.34 -3.69
N ILE A 106 13.88 -2.36 -3.85
CA ILE A 106 12.46 -2.45 -3.46
C ILE A 106 11.72 -3.61 -4.15
N ASN A 107 12.18 -4.00 -5.34
CA ASN A 107 11.63 -5.13 -6.10
C ASN A 107 11.69 -6.44 -5.31
N GLY A 108 12.68 -6.62 -4.43
CA GLY A 108 12.76 -7.79 -3.54
C GLY A 108 11.60 -7.83 -2.54
N LEU A 109 11.25 -6.69 -1.95
CA LEU A 109 10.13 -6.58 -1.01
C LEU A 109 8.77 -6.65 -1.71
N VAL A 110 8.63 -6.00 -2.86
CA VAL A 110 7.41 -6.08 -3.69
C VAL A 110 7.19 -7.51 -4.19
N GLY A 111 8.25 -8.22 -4.58
CA GLY A 111 8.18 -9.58 -5.11
C GLY A 111 7.66 -10.63 -4.13
N ILE A 112 7.78 -10.38 -2.83
CA ILE A 112 7.26 -11.25 -1.76
C ILE A 112 5.93 -10.75 -1.17
N ALA A 113 5.43 -9.59 -1.62
CA ALA A 113 4.17 -9.04 -1.15
C ALA A 113 2.98 -9.86 -1.63
N HIS A 114 1.88 -9.81 -0.88
CA HIS A 114 0.58 -10.32 -1.34
C HIS A 114 -0.23 -9.21 -1.98
N VAL A 115 -0.17 -8.00 -1.41
CA VAL A 115 -0.88 -6.81 -1.89
C VAL A 115 0.07 -5.64 -1.91
N ILE A 116 0.07 -4.87 -3.01
CA ILE A 116 0.78 -3.58 -3.08
C ILE A 116 -0.18 -2.44 -3.37
N THR A 117 0.11 -1.26 -2.85
CA THR A 117 -0.74 -0.07 -3.01
C THR A 117 -0.04 1.12 -3.68
N PRO A 118 0.69 0.96 -4.80
CA PRO A 118 1.43 2.08 -5.38
C PRO A 118 0.50 3.21 -5.88
N ASN A 119 1.01 4.44 -5.92
CA ASN A 119 0.48 5.50 -6.79
C ASN A 119 1.04 5.35 -8.23
N PRO A 120 0.63 6.19 -9.20
CA PRO A 120 1.10 6.09 -10.58
C PRO A 120 2.60 6.33 -10.74
N THR A 121 3.18 7.24 -9.96
CA THR A 121 4.63 7.52 -9.95
C THR A 121 5.42 6.29 -9.53
N GLU A 122 5.10 5.72 -8.37
CA GLU A 122 5.71 4.51 -7.81
C GLU A 122 5.55 3.32 -8.76
N THR A 123 4.37 3.20 -9.39
CA THR A 123 4.10 2.16 -10.39
C THR A 123 5.08 2.23 -11.55
N ALA A 124 5.32 3.43 -12.10
CA ALA A 124 6.28 3.61 -13.19
C ALA A 124 7.72 3.28 -12.74
N LEU A 125 8.10 3.73 -11.54
CA LEU A 125 9.42 3.47 -10.95
C LEU A 125 9.65 1.96 -10.72
N LEU A 126 8.66 1.23 -10.23
CA LEU A 126 8.72 -0.23 -10.05
C LEU A 126 8.85 -0.99 -11.38
N LEU A 127 8.40 -0.40 -12.48
CA LEU A 127 8.55 -0.92 -13.83
C LEU A 127 9.87 -0.48 -14.49
N GLY A 128 10.71 0.26 -13.78
CA GLY A 128 11.96 0.83 -14.31
C GLY A 128 11.73 1.87 -15.40
N LYS A 129 10.59 2.57 -15.37
CA LYS A 129 10.20 3.58 -16.36
C LYS A 129 10.17 4.98 -15.75
N GLN A 130 10.33 5.99 -16.60
CA GLN A 130 10.05 7.36 -16.19
C GLN A 130 8.54 7.56 -16.03
N PRO A 131 8.06 8.22 -14.95
CA PRO A 131 6.63 8.46 -14.73
C PRO A 131 5.93 9.14 -15.91
N ARG A 132 6.56 10.16 -16.52
CA ARG A 132 6.00 10.88 -17.67
C ARG A 132 5.79 10.00 -18.90
N ASP A 133 6.69 9.04 -19.15
CA ASP A 133 6.56 8.09 -20.26
C ASP A 133 5.39 7.11 -20.06
N CYS A 134 4.89 7.01 -18.84
CA CYS A 134 3.74 6.20 -18.45
C CYS A 134 2.42 6.97 -18.42
N GLY A 135 2.42 8.25 -18.82
CA GLY A 135 1.24 9.12 -18.75
C GLY A 135 0.88 9.54 -17.32
N VAL A 136 1.87 9.59 -16.42
CA VAL A 136 1.70 10.22 -15.10
C VAL A 136 1.79 11.73 -15.28
N GLU A 137 0.73 12.42 -14.88
CA GLU A 137 0.61 13.88 -14.94
C GLU A 137 1.40 14.56 -13.80
N GLU A 138 1.57 15.88 -13.88
CA GLU A 138 2.31 16.66 -12.86
C GLU A 138 1.67 16.60 -11.47
N ASP A 139 0.37 16.33 -11.38
CA ASP A 139 -0.38 16.16 -10.13
C ASP A 139 -0.37 14.71 -9.61
N GLY A 140 0.51 13.86 -10.17
CA GLY A 140 0.68 12.47 -9.79
C GLY A 140 -0.46 11.55 -10.24
N THR A 141 -1.44 12.05 -11.00
CA THR A 141 -2.57 11.26 -11.48
C THR A 141 -2.27 10.58 -12.82
N VAL A 142 -3.12 9.62 -13.18
CA VAL A 142 -3.03 8.88 -14.45
C VAL A 142 -4.41 8.59 -15.03
N THR A 143 -4.53 8.56 -16.35
CA THR A 143 -5.80 8.25 -17.02
C THR A 143 -6.17 6.77 -16.89
N VAL A 144 -7.45 6.46 -17.14
CA VAL A 144 -7.95 5.07 -17.19
C VAL A 144 -7.18 4.21 -18.20
N ASN A 145 -6.85 4.76 -19.37
CA ASN A 145 -6.14 3.99 -20.40
C ASN A 145 -4.72 3.65 -19.95
N ASN A 146 -3.98 4.64 -19.44
CA ASN A 146 -2.60 4.44 -19.00
C ASN A 146 -2.53 3.53 -17.76
N VAL A 147 -3.46 3.64 -16.80
CA VAL A 147 -3.43 2.72 -15.64
C VAL A 147 -3.69 1.26 -16.02
N TYR A 148 -4.45 1.00 -17.09
CA TYR A 148 -4.68 -0.36 -17.57
C TYR A 148 -3.39 -0.97 -18.11
N GLU A 149 -2.60 -0.19 -18.86
CA GLU A 149 -1.28 -0.60 -19.36
C GLU A 149 -0.30 -0.85 -18.21
N LEU A 150 -0.30 0.03 -17.21
CA LEU A 150 0.53 -0.10 -16.03
C LEU A 150 0.18 -1.34 -15.20
N LEU A 151 -1.11 -1.60 -14.95
CA LEU A 151 -1.55 -2.81 -14.25
C LEU A 151 -1.21 -4.07 -15.04
N ASN A 152 -1.34 -4.04 -16.37
CA ASN A 152 -0.91 -5.16 -17.22
C ASN A 152 0.58 -5.43 -17.02
N ALA A 153 1.43 -4.41 -17.12
CA ALA A 153 2.87 -4.55 -16.93
C ALA A 153 3.23 -5.03 -15.51
N LEU A 154 2.64 -4.44 -14.46
CA LEU A 154 2.89 -4.86 -13.08
C LEU A 154 2.51 -6.32 -12.84
N THR A 155 1.37 -6.77 -13.36
CA THR A 155 0.96 -8.18 -13.20
C THR A 155 1.79 -9.16 -14.02
N LEU A 156 2.60 -8.70 -14.98
CA LEU A 156 3.60 -9.52 -15.66
C LEU A 156 4.91 -9.60 -14.87
N VAL A 157 5.36 -8.49 -14.28
CA VAL A 157 6.58 -8.44 -13.46
C VAL A 157 6.37 -9.12 -12.10
N TYR A 158 5.19 -8.93 -11.50
CA TYR A 158 4.81 -9.40 -10.17
C TYR A 158 3.53 -10.25 -10.23
N PRO A 159 3.55 -11.44 -10.84
CA PRO A 159 2.35 -12.20 -11.17
C PRO A 159 1.51 -12.63 -9.96
N ARG A 160 2.16 -12.92 -8.83
CA ARG A 160 1.49 -13.36 -7.59
C ARG A 160 1.00 -12.21 -6.71
N VAL A 161 1.35 -10.97 -7.04
CA VAL A 161 0.99 -9.79 -6.27
C VAL A 161 -0.34 -9.23 -6.76
N LEU A 162 -1.19 -8.77 -5.85
CA LEU A 162 -2.39 -8.00 -6.16
C LEU A 162 -2.07 -6.49 -6.16
N PRO A 163 -1.91 -5.83 -7.34
CA PRO A 163 -1.67 -4.41 -7.39
C PRO A 163 -2.97 -3.59 -7.27
N ILE A 164 -2.94 -2.58 -6.41
CA ILE A 164 -4.01 -1.61 -6.20
C ILE A 164 -3.42 -0.21 -6.46
N ILE A 165 -3.61 0.32 -7.68
CA ILE A 165 -3.08 1.63 -8.07
C ILE A 165 -4.03 2.74 -7.62
N LYS A 166 -3.54 3.67 -6.81
CA LYS A 166 -4.23 4.87 -6.32
C LYS A 166 -4.23 6.00 -7.38
N SER A 167 -4.99 7.07 -7.16
CA SER A 167 -4.93 8.33 -7.94
C SER A 167 -5.22 8.21 -9.45
N VAL A 168 -6.17 7.35 -9.84
CA VAL A 168 -6.61 7.19 -11.24
C VAL A 168 -7.75 8.17 -11.55
N VAL A 169 -7.65 8.91 -12.65
CA VAL A 169 -8.64 9.91 -13.05
C VAL A 169 -9.51 9.49 -14.25
N SER A 170 -10.78 9.86 -14.20
CA SER A 170 -11.75 9.70 -15.29
C SER A 170 -12.72 10.88 -15.27
N GLY A 171 -12.49 11.86 -16.15
CA GLY A 171 -13.23 13.13 -16.13
C GLY A 171 -13.03 13.86 -14.79
N ASN A 172 -14.12 14.24 -14.12
CA ASN A 172 -14.09 14.90 -12.81
C ASN A 172 -14.04 13.92 -11.61
N ARG A 173 -13.71 12.65 -11.86
CA ARG A 173 -13.64 11.59 -10.84
C ARG A 173 -12.21 11.14 -10.62
N ILE A 174 -11.93 10.73 -9.40
CA ILE A 174 -10.66 10.11 -9.01
C ILE A 174 -10.95 8.82 -8.25
N GLY A 175 -10.05 7.86 -8.34
CA GLY A 175 -10.25 6.58 -7.73
C GLY A 175 -9.06 5.66 -7.75
N VAL A 176 -9.38 4.38 -7.59
CA VAL A 176 -8.43 3.29 -7.44
C VAL A 176 -8.73 2.23 -8.50
N CYS A 177 -7.67 1.64 -9.05
CA CYS A 177 -7.78 0.55 -10.02
C CYS A 177 -7.03 -0.68 -9.51
N VAL A 178 -7.68 -1.84 -9.58
CA VAL A 178 -7.13 -3.12 -9.12
C VAL A 178 -7.26 -4.17 -10.22
N ARG A 179 -6.25 -5.03 -10.36
CA ARG A 179 -6.22 -6.09 -11.37
C ARG A 179 -6.03 -7.48 -10.75
N PHE A 180 -7.01 -8.33 -10.99
CA PHE A 180 -7.02 -9.73 -10.59
C PHE A 180 -6.59 -10.61 -11.78
N THR A 181 -5.69 -11.56 -11.54
CA THR A 181 -5.19 -12.55 -12.51
C THR A 181 -5.33 -13.97 -11.93
N SER A 182 -5.06 -14.99 -12.74
CA SER A 182 -5.00 -16.37 -12.27
C SER A 182 -3.89 -16.61 -11.24
N ASP A 183 -2.82 -15.83 -11.30
CA ASP A 183 -1.62 -16.01 -10.49
C ASP A 183 -1.73 -15.32 -9.13
N ASN A 184 -2.49 -14.21 -9.02
CA ASN A 184 -2.70 -13.49 -7.76
C ASN A 184 -4.06 -13.74 -7.10
N THR A 185 -5.00 -14.39 -7.79
CA THR A 185 -6.37 -14.58 -7.28
C THR A 185 -6.91 -15.95 -7.65
N THR A 186 -7.08 -16.81 -6.66
CA THR A 186 -7.57 -18.18 -6.86
C THR A 186 -8.93 -18.21 -7.58
N GLY A 187 -9.02 -19.05 -8.62
CA GLY A 187 -10.23 -19.27 -9.41
C GLY A 187 -10.46 -18.28 -10.56
N VAL A 188 -9.69 -17.20 -10.65
CA VAL A 188 -9.69 -16.31 -11.82
C VAL A 188 -9.04 -17.04 -13.01
N LYS A 189 -9.72 -17.11 -14.15
CA LYS A 189 -9.19 -17.74 -15.39
C LYS A 189 -8.74 -16.73 -16.44
N LYS A 190 -9.30 -15.53 -16.40
CA LYS A 190 -9.00 -14.41 -17.31
C LYS A 190 -8.83 -13.16 -16.46
N PRO A 191 -7.89 -12.27 -16.79
CA PRO A 191 -7.68 -11.07 -16.00
C PRO A 191 -8.93 -10.20 -15.90
N ILE A 192 -9.18 -9.66 -14.71
CA ILE A 192 -10.31 -8.76 -14.42
C ILE A 192 -9.73 -7.49 -13.82
N THR A 193 -9.99 -6.35 -14.46
CA THR A 193 -9.67 -5.04 -13.91
C THR A 193 -10.94 -4.41 -13.32
N LYS A 194 -10.85 -3.85 -12.12
CA LYS A 194 -11.95 -3.13 -11.45
C LYS A 194 -11.50 -1.73 -11.10
N MET A 195 -12.32 -0.75 -11.48
CA MET A 195 -12.10 0.65 -11.18
C MET A 195 -13.18 1.12 -10.21
N ILE A 196 -12.75 1.73 -9.10
CA ILE A 196 -13.62 2.29 -8.07
C ILE A 196 -13.38 3.80 -8.06
N LEU A 197 -14.35 4.56 -8.56
CA LEU A 197 -14.26 6.02 -8.69
C LEU A 197 -15.17 6.70 -7.67
N GLY A 198 -14.74 7.82 -7.11
CA GLY A 198 -15.62 8.78 -6.47
C GLY A 198 -15.33 10.20 -6.92
N THR A 199 -15.87 11.17 -6.19
CA THR A 199 -15.76 12.58 -6.57
C THR A 199 -14.34 13.08 -6.35
N ARG A 200 -13.77 13.76 -7.35
CA ARG A 200 -12.48 14.45 -7.20
C ARG A 200 -12.71 15.76 -6.46
N THR A 201 -12.08 15.93 -5.30
CA THR A 201 -12.10 17.18 -4.55
C THR A 201 -11.05 18.13 -5.10
N THR A 202 -11.36 19.43 -5.12
CA THR A 202 -10.39 20.50 -5.44
C THR A 202 -9.62 20.98 -4.21
N ALA A 203 -9.90 20.41 -3.04
CA ALA A 203 -9.18 20.73 -1.81
C ALA A 203 -7.70 20.29 -1.92
N PRO A 204 -6.76 21.02 -1.31
CA PRO A 204 -5.37 20.64 -1.28
C PRO A 204 -5.18 19.23 -0.72
N SER A 205 -4.30 18.45 -1.34
CA SER A 205 -3.90 17.14 -0.82
C SER A 205 -3.32 17.31 0.58
N VAL A 206 -3.71 16.42 1.50
CA VAL A 206 -3.14 16.34 2.85
C VAL A 206 -2.21 15.13 2.86
N GLY A 207 -0.99 15.30 3.39
CA GLY A 207 -0.05 14.19 3.56
C GLY A 207 -0.66 13.04 4.37
N GLY A 208 -0.24 11.81 4.08
CA GLY A 208 -0.68 10.60 4.80
C GLY A 208 -2.01 10.00 4.35
N THR A 209 -2.61 10.49 3.26
CA THR A 209 -3.80 9.85 2.64
C THR A 209 -3.52 8.42 2.17
N GLY A 210 -2.31 8.14 1.68
CA GLY A 210 -1.82 6.80 1.34
C GLY A 210 -1.81 5.87 2.56
N ASP A 211 -1.23 6.30 3.67
CA ASP A 211 -1.18 5.53 4.92
C ASP A 211 -2.57 5.27 5.50
N LEU A 212 -3.48 6.25 5.40
CA LEU A 212 -4.87 6.09 5.80
C LEU A 212 -5.57 5.05 4.91
N PHE A 213 -5.38 5.13 3.60
CA PHE A 213 -5.91 4.16 2.64
C PHE A 213 -5.42 2.74 2.96
N ALA A 214 -4.10 2.56 3.11
CA ALA A 214 -3.50 1.28 3.44
C ALA A 214 -4.01 0.73 4.78
N SER A 215 -4.08 1.58 5.82
CA SER A 215 -4.57 1.18 7.14
C SER A 215 -6.04 0.74 7.11
N LEU A 216 -6.91 1.46 6.40
CA LEU A 216 -8.32 1.11 6.24
C LEU A 216 -8.48 -0.18 5.42
N LEU A 217 -7.69 -0.34 4.35
CA LEU A 217 -7.66 -1.53 3.52
C LEU A 217 -7.29 -2.76 4.35
N ILE A 218 -6.17 -2.70 5.07
CA ILE A 218 -5.68 -3.82 5.91
C ILE A 218 -6.70 -4.16 6.99
N GLY A 219 -7.23 -3.16 7.69
CA GLY A 219 -8.16 -3.39 8.79
C GLY A 219 -9.43 -4.13 8.35
N ARG A 220 -10.00 -3.73 7.21
CA ARG A 220 -11.16 -4.39 6.58
C ARG A 220 -10.79 -5.74 5.98
N TRP A 221 -9.62 -5.85 5.34
CA TRP A 221 -9.11 -7.09 4.76
C TRP A 221 -8.98 -8.18 5.81
N LEU A 222 -8.32 -7.89 6.94
CA LEU A 222 -8.18 -8.83 8.05
C LEU A 222 -9.51 -9.19 8.68
N LYS A 223 -10.42 -8.22 8.83
CA LYS A 223 -11.75 -8.46 9.41
C LYS A 223 -12.54 -9.42 8.51
N TYR A 224 -12.41 -9.21 7.21
CA TYR A 224 -12.99 -10.09 6.22
C TYR A 224 -12.38 -11.48 6.31
N ILE A 225 -11.05 -11.59 6.31
CA ILE A 225 -10.37 -12.89 6.34
C ILE A 225 -10.79 -13.71 7.56
N ASN A 226 -10.82 -13.07 8.73
CA ASN A 226 -11.19 -13.72 9.99
C ASN A 226 -12.67 -14.13 10.05
N SER A 227 -13.53 -13.55 9.20
CA SER A 227 -14.97 -13.88 9.14
C SER A 227 -15.31 -15.07 8.23
N GLN A 228 -14.36 -15.55 7.41
CA GLN A 228 -14.61 -16.62 6.44
C GLN A 228 -14.15 -17.98 6.99
N SER A 229 -14.99 -19.02 6.83
CA SER A 229 -14.84 -20.29 7.55
C SER A 229 -13.99 -21.38 6.87
N ASN A 230 -13.55 -21.24 5.61
CA ASN A 230 -12.37 -21.94 5.02
C ASN A 230 -12.24 -21.94 3.48
N GLN A 231 -13.04 -21.21 2.69
CA GLN A 231 -12.82 -21.17 1.24
C GLN A 231 -13.15 -19.82 0.64
N TYR A 232 -12.14 -19.15 0.08
CA TYR A 232 -12.34 -18.03 -0.83
C TYR A 232 -12.56 -18.56 -2.23
N ASP A 233 -13.79 -18.46 -2.74
CA ASP A 233 -13.96 -18.50 -4.18
C ASP A 233 -13.59 -17.14 -4.80
N LYS A 234 -13.30 -17.15 -6.10
CA LYS A 234 -12.87 -15.95 -6.86
C LYS A 234 -13.84 -14.76 -6.74
N ALA A 235 -15.16 -15.02 -6.75
CA ALA A 235 -16.18 -13.99 -6.80
C ALA A 235 -16.29 -13.31 -5.44
N THR A 236 -16.19 -14.13 -4.39
CA THR A 236 -16.16 -13.74 -3.00
C THR A 236 -14.92 -12.89 -2.69
N MET A 237 -13.73 -13.29 -3.15
CA MET A 237 -12.50 -12.48 -3.00
C MET A 237 -12.59 -11.15 -3.77
N ILE A 238 -12.92 -11.16 -5.07
CA ILE A 238 -13.03 -9.93 -5.88
C ILE A 238 -14.06 -8.98 -5.28
N LYS A 239 -15.25 -9.46 -4.93
CA LYS A 239 -16.32 -8.64 -4.35
C LYS A 239 -15.88 -8.05 -3.02
N SER A 240 -15.17 -8.80 -2.19
CA SER A 240 -14.66 -8.34 -0.91
C SER A 240 -13.63 -7.23 -1.06
N VAL A 241 -12.64 -7.41 -1.94
CA VAL A 241 -11.61 -6.40 -2.20
C VAL A 241 -12.23 -5.12 -2.76
N VAL A 242 -13.10 -5.25 -3.77
CA VAL A 242 -13.79 -4.10 -4.38
C VAL A 242 -14.67 -3.38 -3.37
N LYS A 243 -15.42 -4.11 -2.54
CA LYS A 243 -16.23 -3.53 -1.47
C LYS A 243 -15.35 -2.79 -0.45
N THR A 244 -14.25 -3.42 -0.04
CA THR A 244 -13.29 -2.85 0.91
C THR A 244 -12.74 -1.53 0.38
N ILE A 245 -12.23 -1.51 -0.85
CA ILE A 245 -11.71 -0.30 -1.50
C ILE A 245 -12.81 0.78 -1.60
N SER A 246 -14.05 0.38 -1.96
CA SER A 246 -15.17 1.32 -2.06
C SER A 246 -15.50 1.98 -0.72
N GLU A 247 -15.54 1.21 0.36
CA GLU A 247 -15.79 1.72 1.72
C GLU A 247 -14.63 2.62 2.19
N VAL A 248 -13.38 2.26 1.88
CA VAL A 248 -12.20 3.11 2.15
C VAL A 248 -12.34 4.45 1.42
N MET A 249 -12.64 4.44 0.12
CA MET A 249 -12.81 5.66 -0.68
C MET A 249 -13.93 6.55 -0.15
N ILE A 250 -15.08 5.98 0.24
CA ILE A 250 -16.18 6.73 0.86
C ILE A 250 -15.72 7.36 2.17
N THR A 251 -14.99 6.62 3.00
CA THR A 251 -14.48 7.10 4.30
C THR A 251 -13.53 8.28 4.11
N ILE A 252 -12.60 8.18 3.14
CA ILE A 252 -11.66 9.25 2.81
C ILE A 252 -12.39 10.48 2.26
N GLN A 253 -13.44 10.31 1.45
CA GLN A 253 -14.21 11.43 0.87
C GLN A 253 -15.11 12.13 1.89
N ARG A 254 -15.71 11.39 2.83
CA ARG A 254 -16.52 11.96 3.92
C ARG A 254 -15.63 12.61 4.98
N GLY A 255 -14.43 12.08 5.15
CA GLY A 255 -13.41 12.61 6.04
C GLY A 255 -12.82 13.91 5.50
N LYS A 256 -13.21 15.08 6.04
CA LYS A 256 -12.24 16.18 6.12
C LYS A 256 -11.12 15.67 7.04
N ILE A 257 -10.03 15.17 6.47
CA ILE A 257 -8.95 14.44 7.15
C ILE A 257 -8.39 15.21 8.37
N LYS A 258 -8.62 16.53 8.44
CA LYS A 258 -8.19 17.40 9.55
C LYS A 258 -9.09 17.40 10.78
N ASP A 259 -10.38 17.01 10.68
CA ASP A 259 -11.37 17.32 11.72
C ASP A 259 -12.12 16.12 12.31
N LEU A 260 -11.87 14.89 11.84
CA LEU A 260 -12.60 13.70 12.29
C LEU A 260 -11.76 12.84 13.25
N PRO A 261 -12.28 12.52 14.45
CA PRO A 261 -11.68 11.51 15.32
C PRO A 261 -11.54 10.18 14.56
N PHE A 262 -10.37 9.54 14.63
CA PHE A 262 -10.12 8.27 13.93
C PHE A 262 -11.15 7.16 14.24
N ARG A 263 -11.84 7.23 15.40
CA ARG A 263 -12.92 6.31 15.77
C ARG A 263 -14.15 6.44 14.87
N ASP A 264 -14.45 7.64 14.39
CA ASP A 264 -15.64 7.91 13.59
C ASP A 264 -15.47 7.47 12.13
N LEU A 265 -14.22 7.32 11.68
CA LEU A 265 -13.88 6.73 10.38
C LEU A 265 -14.33 5.27 10.26
N LEU A 266 -14.53 4.56 11.37
CA LEU A 266 -14.96 3.16 11.36
C LEU A 266 -16.47 2.96 11.21
N HIS A 267 -17.25 3.97 11.59
CA HIS A 267 -18.72 3.94 11.58
C HIS A 267 -19.33 4.55 10.31
N CYS A 268 -18.49 5.04 9.39
CA CYS A 268 -18.89 5.46 8.06
C CYS A 268 -19.21 4.23 7.18
N THR A 269 -20.36 3.60 7.42
CA THR A 269 -20.98 2.61 6.51
C THR A 269 -22.33 3.13 6.07
#